data_AF-A0A3D8Y7W7-F1
#
_entry.id   AF-A0A3D8Y7W7-F1
#
_cell.length_a   1.000
_cell.length_b   1.000
_cell.length_c   1.000
_cell.angle_alpha   90.00
_cell.angle_beta   90.00
_cell.angle_gamma   90.00
#
_symmetry.space_group_name_H-M   'P 1'
#
loop_
_entity.id
_entity.type
_entity.pdbx_description
1 polymer ?
#
loop_
_entity_poly.entity_id
_entity_poly.type
_entity_poly.pdbx_seq_one_letter_code
_entity_poly.pdbx_strand_id
1 'polypeptide(L)'
;MQYIILTMAVFLTVARASCAPHTNQVDQSAPSDNDAKPSRFSLSVRGGLSQFYGELNEQDMKGSYGIGVHGRIARGVTLGLDYSAGKIGGEKVPFFNSYFINEYNAVEFIGRWNLTKQFSKRKEDLLDISVYTGVGVMFFSANAFDLNTNELVRFSNSKTSKRNQLFLRWGNPRGRAGIKRTHERIIPVGAMLDYNLTNRLKLGLDFRFYFVRTDKLDATSGQSLDNPEEETSYSDTPNDKFSLFAVTLTHYLRKRSK
;
A
#
# COMPACT_ATOMS: atom_id res chain seq x y z
N MET A 1 -13.60 24.30 6.81
CA MET A 1 -12.17 24.02 6.58
C MET A 1 -11.31 24.53 7.75
N GLN A 2 -11.30 23.82 8.89
CA GLN A 2 -10.52 24.23 10.08
C GLN A 2 -9.76 23.07 10.77
N TYR A 3 -9.86 21.84 10.26
CA TYR A 3 -9.24 20.66 10.89
C TYR A 3 -7.94 20.18 10.23
N ILE A 4 -7.45 20.88 9.19
CA ILE A 4 -6.23 20.49 8.47
C ILE A 4 -4.95 21.07 9.13
N ILE A 5 -5.08 22.09 9.99
CA ILE A 5 -3.91 22.77 10.58
C ILE A 5 -3.42 22.05 11.85
N LEU A 6 -4.25 21.25 12.52
CA LEU A 6 -3.89 20.65 13.82
C LEU A 6 -3.05 19.37 13.69
N THR A 7 -3.11 18.65 12.57
CA THR A 7 -2.32 17.43 12.35
C THR A 7 -0.87 17.71 11.91
N MET A 8 -0.55 18.91 11.40
CA MET A 8 0.85 19.31 11.15
C MET A 8 1.60 19.74 12.42
N ALA A 9 0.91 20.16 13.49
CA ALA A 9 1.56 20.67 14.69
C ALA A 9 2.22 19.57 15.56
N VAL A 10 1.76 18.32 15.46
CA VAL A 10 2.32 17.20 16.23
C VAL A 10 3.59 16.64 15.57
N PHE A 11 3.83 16.89 14.28
CA PHE A 11 5.06 16.46 13.60
C PHE A 11 6.23 17.45 13.74
N LEU A 12 5.98 18.72 14.10
CA LEU A 12 7.04 19.71 14.26
C LEU A 12 7.74 19.67 15.62
N THR A 13 7.16 19.00 16.62
CA THR A 13 7.74 18.92 17.98
C THR A 13 8.81 17.83 18.11
N VAL A 14 8.86 16.84 17.22
CA VAL A 14 9.92 15.81 17.20
C VAL A 14 11.17 16.29 16.43
N ALA A 15 11.06 17.34 15.61
CA ALA A 15 12.17 17.87 14.81
C ALA A 15 13.07 18.88 15.54
N ARG A 16 12.83 19.18 16.83
CA ARG A 16 13.66 20.11 17.62
C ARG A 16 14.70 19.44 18.53
N ALA A 17 14.81 18.12 18.51
CA ALA A 17 15.88 17.43 19.22
C ALA A 17 17.12 17.26 18.32
N SER A 18 18.14 18.09 18.60
CA SER A 18 19.54 17.92 18.19
C SER A 18 19.89 18.22 16.73
N CYS A 19 19.79 19.48 16.34
CA CYS A 19 20.68 20.05 15.32
C CYS A 19 21.84 20.73 16.06
N ALA A 20 22.90 19.96 16.37
CA ALA A 20 24.17 20.54 16.77
C ALA A 20 25.00 20.82 15.49
N PRO A 21 25.69 21.96 15.39
CA PRO A 21 26.50 22.28 14.22
C PRO A 21 27.66 21.29 14.11
N HIS A 22 27.82 20.67 12.93
CA HIS A 22 29.00 19.87 12.59
C HIS A 22 30.21 20.80 12.45
N THR A 23 30.98 20.95 13.52
CA THR A 23 32.32 21.53 13.46
C THR A 23 33.26 20.47 12.89
N ASN A 24 33.88 20.75 11.74
CA ASN A 24 34.91 19.90 11.16
C ASN A 24 36.18 19.99 12.02
N GLN A 25 36.32 19.08 12.99
CA GLN A 25 37.62 18.75 13.58
C GLN A 25 37.99 17.33 13.19
N VAL A 26 39.10 17.22 12.47
CA VAL A 26 39.75 15.96 12.12
C VAL A 26 40.44 15.45 13.39
N ASP A 27 39.71 14.74 14.23
CA ASP A 27 40.29 14.02 15.35
C ASP A 27 40.58 12.57 14.95
N GLN A 28 41.87 12.26 14.84
CA GLN A 28 42.39 10.90 14.79
C GLN A 28 42.20 10.24 16.17
N SER A 29 41.02 9.70 16.42
CA SER A 29 40.76 8.84 17.59
C SER A 29 40.50 7.40 17.15
N ALA A 30 41.01 6.48 17.96
CA ALA A 30 41.06 5.02 17.80
C ALA A 30 39.81 4.39 17.16
N PRO A 31 39.93 3.24 16.47
CA PRO A 31 38.78 2.58 15.84
C PRO A 31 37.73 2.28 16.91
N SER A 32 36.66 3.07 16.91
CA SER A 32 35.52 2.87 17.78
C SER A 32 35.00 1.45 17.57
N ASP A 33 34.81 0.74 18.66
CA ASP A 33 34.31 -0.64 18.82
C ASP A 33 32.87 -0.86 18.25
N ASN A 34 32.44 0.01 17.34
CA ASN A 34 31.12 0.14 16.75
C ASN A 34 31.09 -0.26 15.27
N ASP A 35 31.99 -1.12 14.82
CA ASP A 35 31.94 -1.77 13.49
C ASP A 35 30.85 -2.89 13.47
N ALA A 36 29.71 -2.60 14.10
CA ALA A 36 28.57 -3.48 14.17
C ALA A 36 28.01 -3.65 12.75
N LYS A 37 28.29 -4.81 12.15
CA LYS A 37 27.75 -5.21 10.84
C LYS A 37 26.27 -4.79 10.73
N PRO A 38 25.89 -4.09 9.64
CA PRO A 38 24.52 -3.60 9.51
C PRO A 38 23.55 -4.77 9.61
N SER A 39 22.49 -4.55 10.38
CA SER A 39 21.46 -5.56 10.62
C SER A 39 20.99 -6.18 9.31
N ARG A 40 20.79 -7.49 9.34
CA ARG A 40 20.20 -8.21 8.22
C ARG A 40 18.69 -8.03 8.13
N PHE A 41 18.02 -7.61 9.21
CA PHE A 41 16.57 -7.56 9.27
C PHE A 41 16.06 -6.18 9.70
N SER A 42 14.96 -5.75 9.08
CA SER A 42 14.24 -4.55 9.47
C SER A 42 12.75 -4.81 9.59
N LEU A 43 12.12 -4.05 10.47
CA LEU A 43 10.67 -3.92 10.60
C LEU A 43 10.28 -2.56 10.03
N SER A 44 9.23 -2.52 9.22
CA SER A 44 8.65 -1.30 8.69
C SER A 44 7.20 -1.18 9.13
N VAL A 45 6.77 0.05 9.38
CA VAL A 45 5.36 0.42 9.53
C VAL A 45 5.08 1.55 8.55
N ARG A 46 3.90 1.54 7.91
CA ARG A 46 3.50 2.54 6.94
C ARG A 46 2.06 2.98 7.17
N GLY A 47 1.78 4.24 6.85
CA GLY A 47 0.44 4.81 6.87
C GLY A 47 0.30 5.83 5.75
N GLY A 48 -0.83 5.83 5.05
CA GLY A 48 -0.99 6.62 3.85
C GLY A 48 -2.41 6.68 3.33
N LEU A 49 -2.53 7.22 2.12
CA LEU A 49 -3.77 7.40 1.42
C LEU A 49 -3.72 6.64 0.08
N SER A 50 -4.78 5.90 -0.22
CA SER A 50 -4.95 5.20 -1.48
C SER A 50 -5.93 5.90 -2.41
N GLN A 51 -5.63 5.84 -3.69
CA GLN A 51 -6.40 6.44 -4.78
C GLN A 51 -6.71 5.36 -5.82
N PHE A 52 -7.99 5.22 -6.20
CA PHE A 52 -8.39 4.28 -7.24
C PHE A 52 -8.20 4.86 -8.65
N TYR A 53 -7.85 4.00 -9.60
CA TYR A 53 -7.73 4.31 -11.04
C TYR A 53 -8.44 3.20 -11.83
N GLY A 54 -9.75 3.36 -11.97
CA GLY A 54 -10.61 2.51 -12.80
C GLY A 54 -11.73 3.35 -13.42
N GLU A 55 -12.92 2.79 -13.55
CA GLU A 55 -14.03 3.51 -14.19
C GLU A 55 -14.67 4.56 -13.27
N LEU A 56 -14.64 4.31 -11.95
CA LEU A 56 -15.06 5.22 -10.89
C LEU A 56 -13.85 6.05 -10.40
N ASN A 57 -13.38 7.00 -11.20
CA ASN A 57 -12.07 7.66 -11.00
C ASN A 57 -12.11 9.06 -10.35
N GLU A 58 -13.27 9.56 -9.94
CA GLU A 58 -13.32 10.82 -9.20
C GLU A 58 -12.63 10.67 -7.83
N GLN A 59 -12.04 11.76 -7.34
CA GLN A 59 -11.00 11.74 -6.30
C GLN A 59 -11.57 11.47 -4.89
N ASP A 60 -11.64 10.20 -4.50
CA ASP A 60 -11.99 9.78 -3.13
C ASP A 60 -10.85 9.01 -2.44
N MET A 61 -9.88 9.77 -1.91
CA MET A 61 -8.72 9.20 -1.23
C MET A 61 -9.10 8.58 0.12
N LYS A 62 -8.73 7.31 0.31
CA LYS A 62 -9.05 6.56 1.53
C LYS A 62 -7.79 6.16 2.30
N GLY A 63 -7.91 5.96 3.61
CA GLY A 63 -6.79 5.60 4.47
C GLY A 63 -6.34 4.14 4.32
N SER A 64 -5.03 3.92 4.38
CA SER A 64 -4.41 2.59 4.42
C SER A 64 -3.20 2.59 5.36
N TYR A 65 -2.93 1.44 5.97
CA TYR A 65 -1.78 1.21 6.82
C TYR A 65 -1.19 -0.17 6.56
N GLY A 66 0.04 -0.38 7.00
CA GLY A 66 0.68 -1.67 6.82
C GLY A 66 1.94 -1.82 7.65
N ILE A 67 2.38 -3.07 7.76
CA ILE A 67 3.60 -3.48 8.43
C ILE A 67 4.41 -4.37 7.50
N GLY A 68 5.73 -4.40 7.65
CA GLY A 68 6.58 -5.22 6.80
C GLY A 68 7.80 -5.72 7.55
N VAL A 69 8.26 -6.92 7.20
CA VAL A 69 9.52 -7.48 7.69
C VAL A 69 10.40 -7.74 6.49
N HIS A 70 11.61 -7.17 6.51
CA HIS A 70 12.51 -7.23 5.39
C HIS A 70 13.89 -7.78 5.80
N GLY A 71 14.48 -8.57 4.93
CA GLY A 71 15.80 -9.17 5.04
C GLY A 71 16.71 -8.73 3.90
N ARG A 72 17.89 -8.23 4.22
CA ARG A 72 18.91 -7.89 3.22
C ARG A 72 19.59 -9.18 2.72
N ILE A 73 19.49 -9.43 1.41
CA ILE A 73 20.08 -10.60 0.76
C ILE A 73 21.42 -10.27 0.08
N ALA A 74 21.56 -9.07 -0.46
CA ALA A 74 22.77 -8.60 -1.13
C ALA A 74 22.97 -7.10 -0.90
N ARG A 75 24.07 -6.54 -1.43
CA ARG A 75 24.22 -5.08 -1.48
C ARG A 75 23.10 -4.49 -2.33
N GLY A 76 22.39 -3.51 -1.79
CA GLY A 76 21.27 -2.86 -2.48
C GLY A 76 19.99 -3.70 -2.59
N VAL A 77 20.02 -5.02 -2.41
CA VAL A 77 18.83 -5.88 -2.59
C VAL A 77 18.30 -6.42 -1.28
N THR A 78 17.00 -6.24 -1.08
CA THR A 78 16.25 -6.65 0.11
C THR A 78 15.00 -7.41 -0.32
N LEU A 79 14.68 -8.51 0.37
CA LEU A 79 13.41 -9.23 0.21
C LEU A 79 12.59 -9.06 1.48
N GLY A 80 11.27 -9.03 1.39
CA GLY A 80 10.44 -8.96 2.59
C GLY A 80 9.00 -9.36 2.36
N LEU A 81 8.31 -9.51 3.48
CA LEU A 81 6.88 -9.77 3.53
C LEU A 81 6.20 -8.52 4.08
N ASP A 82 5.22 -8.02 3.33
CA ASP A 82 4.41 -6.87 3.69
C ASP A 82 2.96 -7.32 3.95
N TYR A 83 2.36 -6.78 5.00
CA TYR A 83 0.94 -6.85 5.26
C TYR A 83 0.36 -5.44 5.21
N SER A 84 -0.71 -5.24 4.45
CA SER A 84 -1.42 -3.97 4.37
C SER A 84 -2.91 -4.15 4.60
N ALA A 85 -3.56 -3.15 5.18
CA ALA A 85 -5.00 -3.10 5.37
C ALA A 85 -5.47 -1.66 5.20
N GLY A 86 -6.61 -1.47 4.54
CA GLY A 86 -7.09 -0.14 4.25
C GLY A 86 -8.41 -0.13 3.52
N LYS A 87 -8.78 1.06 3.08
CA LYS A 87 -9.95 1.28 2.24
C LYS A 87 -9.54 1.89 0.91
N ILE A 88 -10.31 1.63 -0.14
CA ILE A 88 -10.21 2.25 -1.46
C ILE A 88 -11.60 2.80 -1.76
N GLY A 89 -11.66 3.96 -2.41
CA GLY A 89 -12.92 4.57 -2.82
C GLY A 89 -12.76 5.29 -4.15
N GLY A 90 -13.91 5.69 -4.68
CA GLY A 90 -14.07 6.44 -5.91
C GLY A 90 -15.56 6.65 -6.18
N GLU A 91 -15.86 7.60 -7.04
CA GLU A 91 -17.22 7.95 -7.44
C GLU A 91 -17.30 8.14 -8.96
N LYS A 92 -18.52 8.05 -9.50
CA LYS A 92 -18.83 8.43 -10.88
C LYS A 92 -20.27 8.89 -10.97
N VAL A 93 -20.46 10.18 -11.21
CA VAL A 93 -21.77 10.80 -11.35
C VAL A 93 -22.43 10.46 -12.70
N PRO A 94 -21.77 10.58 -13.88
CA PRO A 94 -22.49 10.61 -15.16
C PRO A 94 -23.10 9.29 -15.64
N PHE A 95 -22.62 8.15 -15.14
CA PHE A 95 -23.03 6.83 -15.66
C PHE A 95 -23.67 5.93 -14.59
N PHE A 96 -23.20 6.00 -13.35
CA PHE A 96 -23.67 5.11 -12.28
C PHE A 96 -24.39 5.82 -11.13
N ASN A 97 -24.23 7.15 -11.00
CA ASN A 97 -24.70 7.92 -9.85
C ASN A 97 -24.37 7.24 -8.50
N SER A 98 -23.17 6.66 -8.38
CA SER A 98 -22.80 5.86 -7.22
C SER A 98 -21.35 6.11 -6.78
N TYR A 99 -21.11 5.99 -5.48
CA TYR A 99 -19.77 5.91 -4.91
C TYR A 99 -19.52 4.51 -4.36
N PHE A 100 -18.27 4.06 -4.37
CA PHE A 100 -17.90 2.76 -3.82
C PHE A 100 -16.93 2.88 -2.65
N ILE A 101 -17.04 1.92 -1.74
CA ILE A 101 -16.09 1.69 -0.66
C ILE A 101 -15.65 0.25 -0.71
N ASN A 102 -14.34 0.06 -0.89
CA ASN A 102 -13.68 -1.23 -0.82
C ASN A 102 -12.82 -1.30 0.44
N GLU A 103 -13.02 -2.33 1.26
CA GLU A 103 -12.12 -2.64 2.38
C GLU A 103 -11.24 -3.83 2.02
N TYR A 104 -9.92 -3.66 2.08
CA TYR A 104 -8.96 -4.69 1.69
C TYR A 104 -7.94 -5.01 2.78
N ASN A 105 -7.40 -6.22 2.70
CA ASN A 105 -6.22 -6.67 3.43
C ASN A 105 -5.35 -7.42 2.42
N ALA A 106 -4.06 -7.12 2.35
CA ALA A 106 -3.16 -7.76 1.41
C ALA A 106 -1.92 -8.30 2.11
N VAL A 107 -1.41 -9.41 1.58
CA VAL A 107 -0.12 -10.00 1.94
C VAL A 107 0.72 -10.05 0.68
N GLU A 108 1.93 -9.52 0.76
CA GLU A 108 2.80 -9.31 -0.39
C GLU A 108 4.22 -9.78 -0.08
N PHE A 109 4.85 -10.38 -1.08
CA PHE A 109 6.27 -10.65 -1.08
C PHE A 109 6.96 -9.64 -1.99
N ILE A 110 7.82 -8.80 -1.43
CA ILE A 110 8.44 -7.66 -2.10
C ILE A 110 9.93 -7.87 -2.27
N GLY A 111 10.41 -7.70 -3.50
CA GLY A 111 11.82 -7.50 -3.81
C GLY A 111 12.13 -6.03 -4.03
N ARG A 112 13.01 -5.47 -3.20
CA ARG A 112 13.43 -4.07 -3.23
C ARG A 112 14.88 -3.94 -3.66
N TRP A 113 15.12 -3.01 -4.58
CA TRP A 113 16.44 -2.60 -5.04
C TRP A 113 16.69 -1.14 -4.68
N ASN A 114 17.61 -0.91 -3.74
CA ASN A 114 18.13 0.39 -3.39
C ASN A 114 19.21 0.80 -4.41
N LEU A 115 18.84 1.75 -5.26
CA LEU A 115 19.65 2.27 -6.36
C LEU A 115 20.80 3.11 -5.81
N THR A 116 20.55 3.92 -4.78
CA THR A 116 21.60 4.74 -4.15
C THR A 116 22.77 3.87 -3.70
N LYS A 117 22.54 2.81 -2.93
CA LYS A 117 23.59 1.93 -2.40
C LYS A 117 24.27 1.07 -3.46
N GLN A 118 23.59 0.83 -4.59
CA GLN A 118 24.14 0.08 -5.70
C GLN A 118 25.18 0.91 -6.46
N PHE A 119 24.86 2.18 -6.75
CA PHE A 119 25.70 3.04 -7.59
C PHE A 119 26.59 4.00 -6.81
N SER A 120 26.24 4.33 -5.57
CA SER A 120 27.05 5.15 -4.68
C SER A 120 28.23 4.35 -4.12
N LYS A 121 29.42 4.93 -4.22
CA LYS A 121 30.64 4.46 -3.54
C LYS A 121 30.76 5.03 -2.12
N ARG A 122 29.88 5.95 -1.72
CA ARG A 122 29.89 6.55 -0.38
C ARG A 122 29.37 5.54 0.64
N LYS A 123 30.00 5.54 1.81
CA LYS A 123 29.67 4.62 2.90
C LYS A 123 28.39 5.04 3.63
N GLU A 124 28.08 6.34 3.59
CA GLU A 124 26.95 6.97 4.27
C GLU A 124 26.28 7.99 3.33
N ASP A 125 25.06 7.68 2.92
CA ASP A 125 24.21 8.61 2.18
C ASP A 125 23.01 8.97 3.07
N LEU A 126 22.64 10.26 3.13
CA LEU A 126 21.49 10.72 3.92
C LEU A 126 20.15 10.28 3.31
N LEU A 127 20.12 10.16 1.98
CA LEU A 127 18.95 9.81 1.19
C LEU A 127 19.19 8.53 0.40
N ASP A 128 18.24 7.61 0.50
CA ASP A 128 18.25 6.31 -0.14
C ASP A 128 17.05 6.21 -1.08
N ILE A 129 17.30 6.07 -2.39
CA ILE A 129 16.25 5.87 -3.40
C ILE A 129 16.19 4.39 -3.72
N SER A 130 14.99 3.83 -3.62
CA SER A 130 14.74 2.42 -3.92
C SER A 130 13.55 2.27 -4.85
N VAL A 131 13.64 1.27 -5.73
CA VAL A 131 12.49 0.77 -6.48
C VAL A 131 12.19 -0.65 -6.02
N TYR A 132 10.95 -1.08 -6.13
CA TYR A 132 10.56 -2.43 -5.75
C TYR A 132 9.39 -2.94 -6.57
N THR A 133 9.30 -4.26 -6.61
CA THR A 133 8.15 -4.97 -7.16
C THR A 133 7.93 -6.25 -6.37
N GLY A 134 6.79 -6.91 -6.57
CA GLY A 134 6.50 -8.13 -5.87
C GLY A 134 5.26 -8.83 -6.42
N VAL A 135 4.85 -9.84 -5.66
CA VAL A 135 3.61 -10.57 -5.88
C VAL A 135 2.87 -10.69 -4.56
N GLY A 136 1.55 -10.66 -4.61
CA GLY A 136 0.75 -10.76 -3.40
C GLY A 136 -0.64 -11.30 -3.66
N VAL A 137 -1.36 -11.45 -2.56
CA VAL A 137 -2.78 -11.79 -2.55
C VAL A 137 -3.50 -10.74 -1.73
N MET A 138 -4.57 -10.21 -2.29
CA MET A 138 -5.46 -9.25 -1.65
C MET A 138 -6.78 -9.92 -1.34
N PHE A 139 -7.32 -9.65 -0.15
CA PHE A 139 -8.64 -10.04 0.30
C PHE A 139 -9.48 -8.79 0.51
N PHE A 140 -10.58 -8.64 -0.23
CA PHE A 140 -11.37 -7.42 -0.20
C PHE A 140 -12.88 -7.65 -0.22
N SER A 141 -13.61 -6.61 0.14
CA SER A 141 -15.06 -6.47 -0.01
C SER A 141 -15.37 -5.08 -0.52
N ALA A 142 -16.06 -4.96 -1.64
CA ALA A 142 -16.46 -3.71 -2.26
C ALA A 142 -17.99 -3.56 -2.21
N ASN A 143 -18.45 -2.38 -1.80
CA ASN A 143 -19.87 -2.01 -1.75
C ASN A 143 -20.04 -0.67 -2.47
N ALA A 144 -21.04 -0.57 -3.34
CA ALA A 144 -21.40 0.67 -4.01
C ALA A 144 -22.77 1.17 -3.55
N PHE A 145 -22.87 2.46 -3.33
CA PHE A 145 -24.06 3.14 -2.82
C PHE A 145 -24.51 4.22 -3.80
N ASP A 146 -25.82 4.40 -3.95
CA ASP A 146 -26.38 5.50 -4.74
C ASP A 146 -26.08 6.85 -4.08
N LEU A 147 -25.70 7.86 -4.87
CA LEU A 147 -25.31 9.19 -4.38
C LEU A 147 -26.49 10.01 -3.85
N ASN A 148 -27.72 9.76 -4.31
CA ASN A 148 -28.92 10.50 -3.91
C ASN A 148 -29.62 9.85 -2.72
N THR A 149 -29.79 8.53 -2.73
CA THR A 149 -30.54 7.80 -1.69
C THR A 149 -29.66 7.21 -0.61
N ASN A 150 -28.34 7.09 -0.86
CA ASN A 150 -27.37 6.42 0.00
C ASN A 150 -27.73 4.94 0.27
N GLU A 151 -28.51 4.32 -0.61
CA GLU A 151 -28.87 2.91 -0.54
C GLU A 151 -27.79 2.06 -1.22
N LEU A 152 -27.58 0.85 -0.70
CA LEU A 152 -26.63 -0.10 -1.27
C LEU A 152 -27.21 -0.62 -2.60
N VAL A 153 -26.52 -0.32 -3.71
CA VAL A 153 -26.96 -0.70 -5.07
C VAL A 153 -26.19 -1.89 -5.63
N ARG A 154 -24.90 -1.99 -5.31
CA ARG A 154 -24.03 -3.09 -5.78
C ARG A 154 -23.08 -3.55 -4.69
N PHE A 155 -22.68 -4.82 -4.75
CA PHE A 155 -21.71 -5.40 -3.82
C PHE A 155 -20.90 -6.51 -4.49
N SER A 156 -19.65 -6.67 -4.08
CA SER A 156 -18.81 -7.79 -4.52
C SER A 156 -19.09 -9.07 -3.74
N ASN A 157 -19.67 -8.98 -2.54
CA ASN A 157 -19.84 -10.10 -1.61
C ASN A 157 -21.11 -9.97 -0.73
N SER A 158 -21.89 -11.04 -0.62
CA SER A 158 -23.07 -11.17 0.25
C SER A 158 -23.18 -12.56 0.90
N LYS A 159 -24.17 -12.74 1.78
CA LYS A 159 -24.46 -14.03 2.44
C LYS A 159 -24.78 -15.17 1.46
N THR A 160 -25.21 -14.84 0.24
CA THR A 160 -25.53 -15.81 -0.81
C THR A 160 -24.39 -15.97 -1.83
N SER A 161 -23.38 -15.10 -1.83
CA SER A 161 -22.25 -15.14 -2.78
C SER A 161 -21.43 -16.43 -2.69
N LYS A 162 -21.02 -16.94 -3.86
CA LYS A 162 -20.20 -18.14 -4.08
C LYS A 162 -18.93 -17.77 -4.88
N ARG A 163 -17.90 -18.64 -4.90
CA ARG A 163 -16.60 -18.28 -5.49
C ARG A 163 -16.72 -18.32 -7.01
N ASN A 164 -16.38 -17.23 -7.68
CA ASN A 164 -16.19 -17.23 -9.13
C ASN A 164 -14.81 -16.66 -9.49
N GLN A 165 -14.13 -17.29 -10.45
CA GLN A 165 -12.79 -16.90 -10.90
C GLN A 165 -12.82 -15.58 -11.68
N LEU A 166 -13.94 -15.28 -12.35
CA LEU A 166 -14.21 -14.04 -13.06
C LEU A 166 -15.63 -13.62 -12.66
N PHE A 167 -15.90 -12.34 -12.42
CA PHE A 167 -17.29 -11.87 -12.22
C PHE A 167 -17.98 -11.86 -13.59
N LEU A 168 -18.16 -13.04 -14.20
CA LEU A 168 -18.72 -13.19 -15.55
C LEU A 168 -20.02 -13.97 -15.56
N ARG A 169 -20.92 -13.46 -16.41
CA ARG A 169 -22.09 -14.03 -17.11
C ARG A 169 -21.99 -15.53 -17.48
N TRP A 170 -20.78 -16.10 -17.56
CA TRP A 170 -20.56 -17.52 -17.83
C TRP A 170 -19.42 -18.09 -16.98
N GLY A 171 -19.81 -18.88 -15.98
CA GLY A 171 -18.92 -19.62 -15.10
C GLY A 171 -19.70 -20.01 -13.85
N ASN A 172 -20.01 -21.30 -13.68
CA ASN A 172 -20.82 -21.75 -12.55
C ASN A 172 -20.13 -21.35 -11.24
N PRO A 173 -20.80 -20.59 -10.36
CA PRO A 173 -20.24 -20.27 -9.05
C PRO A 173 -19.93 -21.57 -8.30
N ARG A 174 -18.68 -21.74 -7.88
CA ARG A 174 -18.22 -22.94 -7.16
C ARG A 174 -18.09 -22.66 -5.67
N GLY A 175 -18.39 -23.67 -4.85
CA GLY A 175 -18.17 -23.63 -3.41
C GLY A 175 -19.40 -23.23 -2.57
N ARG A 176 -19.21 -23.22 -1.26
CA ARG A 176 -20.24 -22.89 -0.27
C ARG A 176 -20.61 -21.41 -0.37
N ALA A 177 -21.90 -21.11 -0.21
CA ALA A 177 -22.40 -19.74 -0.11
C ALA A 177 -21.87 -19.04 1.15
N GLY A 178 -21.78 -17.70 1.11
CA GLY A 178 -21.43 -16.87 2.26
C GLY A 178 -19.97 -16.41 2.29
N ILE A 179 -19.37 -16.13 1.14
CA ILE A 179 -18.02 -15.59 1.08
C ILE A 179 -18.03 -14.12 1.53
N LYS A 180 -17.36 -13.84 2.63
CA LYS A 180 -17.24 -12.49 3.19
C LYS A 180 -16.24 -11.59 2.45
N ARG A 181 -15.23 -12.18 1.81
CA ARG A 181 -14.19 -11.45 1.08
C ARG A 181 -13.74 -12.20 -0.16
N THR A 182 -13.67 -11.49 -1.27
CA THR A 182 -13.06 -11.97 -2.50
C THR A 182 -11.54 -11.95 -2.34
N HIS A 183 -10.83 -12.86 -3.01
CA HIS A 183 -9.37 -12.85 -3.02
C HIS A 183 -8.84 -12.80 -4.44
N GLU A 184 -7.86 -11.96 -4.69
CA GLU A 184 -7.26 -11.78 -6.01
C GLU A 184 -5.75 -11.62 -5.91
N ARG A 185 -5.07 -11.96 -7.00
CA ARG A 185 -3.62 -11.77 -7.10
C ARG A 185 -3.32 -10.32 -7.43
N ILE A 186 -2.27 -9.81 -6.80
CA ILE A 186 -1.81 -8.44 -6.99
C ILE A 186 -0.33 -8.42 -7.36
N ILE A 187 0.04 -7.43 -8.17
CA ILE A 187 1.42 -7.10 -8.47
C ILE A 187 1.65 -5.67 -7.97
N PRO A 188 2.27 -5.49 -6.79
CA PRO A 188 2.73 -4.19 -6.34
C PRO A 188 4.00 -3.78 -7.09
N VAL A 189 4.06 -2.52 -7.48
CA VAL A 189 5.26 -1.85 -8.03
C VAL A 189 5.35 -0.49 -7.34
N GLY A 190 6.54 -0.09 -6.91
CA GLY A 190 6.67 1.20 -6.24
C GLY A 190 8.08 1.73 -6.17
N ALA A 191 8.15 2.97 -5.69
CA ALA A 191 9.37 3.69 -5.41
C ALA A 191 9.33 4.23 -3.98
N MET A 192 10.50 4.25 -3.34
CA MET A 192 10.65 4.70 -1.97
C MET A 192 11.83 5.65 -1.87
N LEU A 193 11.61 6.76 -1.17
CA LEU A 193 12.64 7.71 -0.78
C LEU A 193 12.81 7.63 0.74
N ASP A 194 13.93 7.09 1.19
CA ASP A 194 14.27 6.93 2.61
C ASP A 194 15.26 8.02 3.06
N TYR A 195 14.96 8.72 4.15
CA TYR A 195 15.87 9.57 4.89
C TYR A 195 16.41 8.83 6.12
N ASN A 196 17.74 8.76 6.24
CA ASN A 196 18.42 8.09 7.34
C ASN A 196 18.47 8.99 8.58
N LEU A 197 17.53 8.82 9.51
CA LEU A 197 17.48 9.58 10.78
C LEU A 197 18.60 9.16 11.74
N THR A 198 18.85 7.86 11.83
CA THR A 198 19.92 7.27 12.64
C THR A 198 20.46 6.03 11.94
N ASN A 199 21.51 5.42 12.49
CA ASN A 199 22.04 4.14 12.00
C ASN A 199 21.04 2.97 12.04
N ARG A 200 19.87 3.14 12.69
CA ARG A 200 18.84 2.10 12.84
C ARG A 200 17.44 2.54 12.44
N LEU A 201 17.20 3.82 12.24
CA LEU A 201 15.87 4.37 11.99
C LEU A 201 15.87 5.15 10.69
N LYS A 202 14.89 4.88 9.84
CA LYS A 202 14.65 5.60 8.60
C LYS A 202 13.22 6.10 8.56
N LEU A 203 13.05 7.31 8.05
CA LEU A 203 11.76 7.86 7.67
C LEU A 203 11.71 7.86 6.15
N GLY A 204 10.63 7.38 5.55
CA GLY A 204 10.52 7.30 4.10
C GLY A 204 9.18 7.73 3.55
N LEU A 205 9.20 8.15 2.29
CA LEU A 205 8.01 8.32 1.47
C LEU A 205 7.91 7.13 0.51
N ASP A 206 6.76 6.48 0.50
CA ASP A 206 6.48 5.29 -0.30
C ASP A 206 5.35 5.60 -1.28
N PHE A 207 5.64 5.50 -2.57
CA PHE A 207 4.64 5.57 -3.63
C PHE A 207 4.53 4.23 -4.31
N ARG A 208 3.35 3.63 -4.22
CA ARG A 208 3.07 2.27 -4.66
C ARG A 208 1.87 2.24 -5.59
N PHE A 209 1.99 1.51 -6.68
CA PHE A 209 0.91 1.12 -7.56
C PHE A 209 0.62 -0.36 -7.41
N TYR A 210 -0.66 -0.70 -7.37
CA TYR A 210 -1.15 -2.06 -7.35
C TYR A 210 -1.86 -2.35 -8.66
N PHE A 211 -1.40 -3.41 -9.33
CA PHE A 211 -2.13 -4.02 -10.42
C PHE A 211 -2.91 -5.21 -9.88
N VAL A 212 -4.24 -5.13 -9.94
CA VAL A 212 -5.13 -6.20 -9.50
C VAL A 212 -5.73 -6.84 -10.73
N ARG A 213 -5.59 -8.16 -10.86
CA ARG A 213 -6.15 -8.90 -12.01
C ARG A 213 -7.63 -9.20 -11.78
N THR A 214 -8.42 -8.15 -11.60
CA THR A 214 -9.86 -8.24 -11.33
C THR A 214 -10.53 -6.94 -11.71
N ASP A 215 -11.83 -7.02 -11.94
CA ASP A 215 -12.74 -5.89 -12.22
C ASP A 215 -13.75 -5.70 -11.06
N LYS A 216 -13.44 -6.35 -9.94
CA LYS A 216 -14.31 -6.48 -8.76
C LYS A 216 -13.99 -5.41 -7.72
N LEU A 217 -12.92 -4.64 -7.91
CA LEU A 217 -12.35 -3.80 -6.88
C LEU A 217 -13.25 -2.58 -6.61
N ASP A 218 -13.98 -2.10 -7.62
CA ASP A 218 -14.87 -0.95 -7.54
C ASP A 218 -16.36 -1.32 -7.51
N ALA A 219 -16.68 -2.61 -7.40
CA ALA A 219 -18.04 -3.15 -7.41
C ALA A 219 -18.86 -2.79 -8.68
N THR A 220 -18.20 -2.43 -9.78
CA THR A 220 -18.86 -2.24 -11.09
C THR A 220 -19.32 -3.57 -11.68
N SER A 221 -18.51 -4.63 -11.56
CA SER A 221 -18.84 -5.97 -12.09
C SER A 221 -19.84 -6.80 -11.26
N GLY A 222 -20.65 -6.20 -10.38
CA GLY A 222 -21.56 -6.87 -9.43
C GLY A 222 -22.97 -7.20 -9.94
N GLN A 223 -23.72 -8.07 -9.25
CA GLN A 223 -25.18 -8.15 -9.44
C GLN A 223 -25.79 -6.83 -8.97
N SER A 224 -26.38 -6.06 -9.90
CA SER A 224 -27.26 -4.94 -9.55
C SER A 224 -28.50 -5.49 -8.84
N LEU A 225 -28.89 -4.86 -7.72
CA LEU A 225 -30.13 -5.21 -7.03
C LEU A 225 -31.38 -4.78 -7.82
N ASP A 226 -31.24 -3.76 -8.67
CA ASP A 226 -32.36 -3.18 -9.42
C ASP A 226 -32.56 -3.83 -10.79
N ASN A 227 -31.49 -4.30 -11.44
CA ASN A 227 -31.59 -4.98 -12.73
C ASN A 227 -30.43 -5.96 -12.99
N PRO A 228 -30.57 -7.26 -12.66
CA PRO A 228 -29.50 -8.24 -12.78
C PRO A 228 -29.10 -8.57 -14.24
N GLU A 229 -29.86 -8.10 -15.24
CA GLU A 229 -29.69 -8.45 -16.67
C GLU A 229 -29.16 -7.30 -17.56
N GLU A 230 -28.83 -6.13 -17.01
CA GLU A 230 -28.41 -5.00 -17.85
C GLU A 230 -27.06 -5.22 -18.54
N GLU A 231 -27.08 -5.22 -19.88
CA GLU A 231 -25.90 -5.22 -20.77
C GLU A 231 -24.98 -4.00 -20.55
N THR A 232 -25.46 -2.96 -19.86
CA THR A 232 -24.76 -1.70 -19.58
C THR A 232 -24.11 -1.61 -18.20
N SER A 233 -24.22 -2.65 -17.35
CA SER A 233 -23.70 -2.64 -15.98
C SER A 233 -22.27 -3.21 -15.85
N TYR A 234 -21.60 -3.55 -16.94
CA TYR A 234 -20.32 -4.26 -16.90
C TYR A 234 -19.16 -3.35 -17.32
N SER A 235 -18.07 -3.40 -16.55
CA SER A 235 -16.85 -2.65 -16.85
C SER A 235 -16.13 -3.25 -18.05
N ASP A 236 -15.60 -2.36 -18.90
CA ASP A 236 -14.85 -2.70 -20.10
C ASP A 236 -13.35 -2.95 -19.78
N THR A 237 -12.96 -2.78 -18.51
CA THR A 237 -11.55 -2.86 -18.07
C THR A 237 -11.25 -4.12 -17.26
N PRO A 238 -10.54 -5.12 -17.81
CA PRO A 238 -10.30 -6.40 -17.11
C PRO A 238 -9.33 -6.32 -15.93
N ASN A 239 -8.74 -5.16 -15.63
CA ASN A 239 -7.73 -5.00 -14.58
C ASN A 239 -7.85 -3.65 -13.86
N ASP A 240 -8.31 -3.71 -12.62
CA ASP A 240 -8.34 -2.60 -11.69
C ASP A 240 -6.95 -2.22 -11.19
N LYS A 241 -6.78 -0.92 -10.93
CA LYS A 241 -5.54 -0.36 -10.40
C LYS A 241 -5.85 0.63 -9.29
N PHE A 242 -4.98 0.68 -8.30
CA PHE A 242 -5.00 1.74 -7.30
C PHE A 242 -3.57 2.08 -6.88
N SER A 243 -3.35 3.29 -6.39
CA SER A 243 -2.08 3.70 -5.80
C SER A 243 -2.22 3.88 -4.30
N LEU A 244 -1.07 3.90 -3.62
CA LEU A 244 -0.90 4.25 -2.23
C LEU A 244 0.26 5.24 -2.15
N PHE A 245 0.00 6.40 -1.55
CA PHE A 245 1.02 7.33 -1.12
C PHE A 245 1.12 7.28 0.40
N ALA A 246 2.26 6.87 0.94
CA ALA A 246 2.43 6.60 2.37
C ALA A 246 3.72 7.17 2.95
N VAL A 247 3.66 7.46 4.24
CA VAL A 247 4.84 7.69 5.08
C VAL A 247 5.20 6.37 5.74
N THR A 248 6.49 6.08 5.80
CA THR A 248 7.03 4.82 6.31
C THR A 248 8.07 5.08 7.38
N LEU A 249 8.04 4.29 8.45
CA LEU A 249 9.08 4.26 9.47
C LEU A 249 9.71 2.87 9.48
N THR A 250 11.03 2.81 9.27
CA THR A 250 11.77 1.54 9.23
C THR A 250 12.79 1.47 10.35
N HIS A 251 12.75 0.38 11.12
CA HIS A 251 13.67 0.09 12.21
C HIS A 251 14.51 -1.16 11.92
N TYR A 252 15.83 -1.06 12.02
CA TYR A 252 16.76 -2.18 11.83
C TYR A 252 17.05 -2.90 13.15
N LEU A 253 16.82 -4.21 13.19
CA LEU A 253 16.91 -5.02 14.41
C LEU A 253 18.37 -5.27 14.80
N ARG A 254 18.73 -5.19 16.08
CA ARG A 254 20.12 -5.48 16.50
C ARG A 254 20.42 -6.98 16.38
N LYS A 255 21.60 -7.33 15.83
CA LYS A 255 22.14 -8.69 15.98
C LYS A 255 22.53 -8.89 17.45
N ARG A 256 21.90 -9.84 18.15
CA ARG A 256 22.37 -10.27 19.47
C ARG A 256 23.72 -10.97 19.25
N SER A 257 24.80 -10.41 19.80
CA SER A 257 26.05 -11.18 19.92
C SER A 257 25.77 -12.29 20.92
N LYS A 258 26.00 -13.54 20.51
CA LYS A 258 26.19 -14.63 21.46
C LYS A 258 27.58 -14.50 22.05
#